data_AF-A0A0C3QLP3-F1
#
_entry.id   AF-A0A0C3QLP3-F1
#
_cell.length_a   1.000
_cell.length_b   1.000
_cell.length_c   1.000
_cell.angle_alpha   90.00
_cell.angle_beta   90.00
_cell.angle_gamma   90.00
#
_symmetry.space_group_name_H-M   'P 1'
#
loop_
_entity.id
_entity.type
_entity.pdbx_description
1 polymer ?
#
loop_
_entity_poly.entity_id
_entity_poly.type
_entity_poly.pdbx_seq_one_letter_code
_entity_poly.pdbx_strand_id
1 'polypeptide(L)'
;DQAQLWRCTDCFGQPVYCRTCTLDAHRYLPFHRIESWQQPSTLGKVIAENFAEAAPKRFGFFQRTSLYHLGLSVGLGHDGNSCPRTASTFELNILDVSGQHVIRFSDCLCNSRERWELLLNSQIYPATEIDPRTGFTFRVLEHQQTSNLRGKTSLHEYYQMLV
;
A
#
# COMPACT_ATOMS: atom_id res chain seq x y z
N ASP A 1 -21.54 13.03 -12.77
CA ASP A 1 -20.63 12.20 -11.98
C ASP A 1 -19.19 12.67 -12.13
N GLN A 2 -18.62 13.24 -11.08
CA GLN A 2 -17.20 13.60 -11.09
C GLN A 2 -16.39 12.34 -10.78
N ALA A 3 -15.59 11.88 -11.74
CA ALA A 3 -14.75 10.70 -11.55
C ALA A 3 -13.69 11.01 -10.48
N GLN A 4 -13.67 10.20 -9.42
CA GLN A 4 -12.61 10.23 -8.42
C GLN A 4 -11.25 9.98 -9.10
N LEU A 5 -10.23 10.74 -8.71
CA LEU A 5 -8.86 10.61 -9.22
C LEU A 5 -7.93 10.14 -8.12
N TRP A 6 -6.92 9.36 -8.50
CA TRP A 6 -5.88 8.86 -7.61
C TRP A 6 -4.50 9.13 -8.17
N ARG A 7 -3.56 9.51 -7.31
CA ARG A 7 -2.17 9.77 -7.66
C ARG A 7 -1.29 8.79 -6.91
N CYS A 8 -0.31 8.20 -7.59
CA CYS A 8 0.77 7.50 -6.92
C CYS A 8 1.94 8.45 -6.69
N THR A 9 2.51 8.50 -5.49
CA THR A 9 3.65 9.38 -5.19
C THR A 9 5.01 8.72 -5.40
N ASP A 10 5.05 7.39 -5.48
CA ASP A 10 6.29 6.61 -5.69
C ASP A 10 6.57 6.26 -7.16
N CYS A 11 5.54 6.22 -8.02
CA CYS A 11 5.72 6.03 -9.46
C CYS A 11 6.41 7.23 -10.11
N PHE A 12 7.26 6.97 -11.09
CA PHE A 12 7.96 8.02 -11.84
C PHE A 12 6.95 8.99 -12.47
N GLY A 13 7.15 10.29 -12.24
CA GLY A 13 6.27 11.35 -12.74
C GLY A 13 4.95 11.54 -11.98
N GLN A 14 4.74 10.81 -10.87
CA GLN A 14 3.54 10.88 -10.03
C GLN A 14 2.21 10.87 -10.81
N PRO A 15 1.99 9.83 -11.63
CA PRO A 15 0.86 9.77 -12.53
C PRO A 15 -0.48 9.74 -11.80
N VAL A 16 -1.49 10.30 -12.45
CA VAL A 16 -2.89 10.33 -11.98
C VAL A 16 -3.72 9.35 -12.81
N TYR A 17 -4.46 8.50 -12.13
CA TYR A 17 -5.25 7.42 -12.70
C TYR A 17 -6.69 7.44 -12.19
N CYS A 18 -7.57 6.74 -12.91
CA CYS A 18 -8.83 6.27 -12.36
C CYS A 18 -8.59 5.05 -11.44
N ARG A 19 -9.66 4.52 -10.82
CA ARG A 19 -9.55 3.43 -9.83
C ARG A 19 -8.93 2.19 -10.44
N THR A 20 -9.44 1.75 -11.58
CA THR A 20 -9.00 0.50 -12.24
C THR A 20 -7.56 0.60 -12.70
N CYS A 21 -7.19 1.67 -13.40
CA CYS A 21 -5.80 1.90 -13.81
C CYS A 21 -4.85 1.98 -12.61
N THR A 22 -5.29 2.52 -11.46
CA THR A 22 -4.48 2.50 -10.23
C THR A 22 -4.25 1.07 -9.76
N LEU A 23 -5.31 0.25 -9.68
CA LEU A 23 -5.17 -1.13 -9.21
C LEU A 23 -4.31 -1.97 -10.16
N ASP A 24 -4.52 -1.83 -11.47
CA ASP A 24 -3.80 -2.60 -12.49
C ASP A 24 -2.30 -2.25 -12.49
N ALA A 25 -1.96 -0.94 -12.42
CA ALA A 25 -0.57 -0.50 -12.41
C ALA A 25 0.19 -0.91 -11.15
N HIS A 26 -0.49 -1.01 -10.00
CA HIS A 26 0.17 -1.25 -8.70
C HIS A 26 0.07 -2.68 -8.19
N ARG A 27 -0.49 -3.61 -8.98
CA ARG A 27 -0.58 -5.02 -8.58
C ARG A 27 0.77 -5.70 -8.32
N TYR A 28 1.82 -5.23 -9.00
CA TYR A 28 3.22 -5.67 -8.82
C TYR A 28 4.03 -4.73 -7.93
N LEU A 29 3.41 -3.62 -7.49
CA LEU A 29 4.03 -2.56 -6.69
C LEU A 29 3.13 -2.25 -5.48
N PRO A 30 2.78 -3.26 -4.66
CA PRO A 30 1.70 -3.13 -3.68
C PRO A 30 2.03 -2.21 -2.51
N PHE A 31 3.30 -1.80 -2.37
CA PHE A 31 3.79 -0.92 -1.30
C PHE A 31 3.90 0.54 -1.75
N HIS A 32 3.43 0.89 -2.96
CA HIS A 32 3.41 2.27 -3.40
C HIS A 32 2.34 3.08 -2.66
N ARG A 33 2.67 4.32 -2.33
CA ARG A 33 1.80 5.27 -1.63
C ARG A 33 0.87 5.98 -2.60
N ILE A 34 -0.41 6.02 -2.23
CA ILE A 34 -1.49 6.57 -3.05
C ILE A 34 -2.17 7.73 -2.33
N GLU A 35 -2.59 8.71 -3.10
CA GLU A 35 -3.43 9.80 -2.66
C GLU A 35 -4.69 9.89 -3.52
N SER A 36 -5.82 10.28 -2.94
CA SER A 36 -7.07 10.54 -3.65
C SER A 36 -7.32 12.04 -3.72
N TRP A 37 -7.78 12.51 -4.88
CA TRP A 37 -8.16 13.92 -5.06
C TRP A 37 -9.43 14.24 -4.28
N GLN A 38 -9.34 15.17 -3.34
CA GLN A 38 -10.46 15.69 -2.57
C GLN A 38 -10.95 16.99 -3.18
N GLN A 39 -12.27 17.08 -3.35
CA GLN A 39 -12.92 18.30 -3.81
C GLN A 39 -13.50 19.10 -2.63
N PRO A 40 -13.70 20.42 -2.78
CA PRO A 40 -14.22 21.28 -1.73
C PRO A 40 -15.64 20.89 -1.31
N SER A 41 -16.43 20.30 -2.22
CA SER A 41 -17.75 19.76 -1.91
C SER A 41 -17.72 18.63 -0.88
N THR A 42 -16.58 17.97 -0.71
CA THR A 42 -16.36 16.88 0.26
C THR A 42 -15.78 17.39 1.59
N LEU A 43 -15.34 18.65 1.66
CA LEU A 43 -14.94 19.30 2.91
C LEU A 43 -16.18 19.88 3.60
N GLY A 44 -16.75 19.11 4.52
CA GLY A 44 -17.91 19.55 5.31
C GLY A 44 -17.71 20.91 6.00
N LYS A 45 -18.82 21.68 6.04
CA LYS A 45 -19.16 22.93 6.78
C LYS A 45 -18.09 24.00 7.04
N VAL A 46 -16.89 23.67 7.52
CA VAL A 46 -15.91 24.64 8.01
C VAL A 46 -15.29 25.49 6.90
N ILE A 47 -15.02 24.92 5.72
CA ILE A 47 -14.55 25.68 4.53
C ILE A 47 -15.74 26.22 3.72
N ALA A 48 -16.86 25.48 3.73
CA ALA A 48 -18.06 25.85 3.00
C ALA A 48 -18.65 27.20 3.47
N GLU A 49 -18.62 27.48 4.78
CA GLU A 49 -19.25 28.66 5.35
C GLU A 49 -18.43 29.96 5.18
N ASN A 50 -17.10 29.88 4.96
CA ASN A 50 -16.22 31.07 4.90
C ASN A 50 -15.42 31.24 3.59
N PHE A 51 -15.22 30.19 2.80
CA PHE A 51 -14.33 30.23 1.62
C PHE A 51 -14.91 29.62 0.33
N ALA A 52 -16.00 28.84 0.39
CA ALA A 52 -16.47 28.10 -0.78
C ALA A 52 -17.07 28.98 -1.90
N GLU A 53 -17.63 30.16 -1.59
CA GLU A 53 -18.14 31.06 -2.63
C GLU A 53 -17.01 31.69 -3.49
N ALA A 54 -15.78 31.76 -2.97
CA ALA A 54 -14.62 32.31 -3.69
C ALA A 54 -13.63 31.25 -4.21
N ALA A 55 -13.81 29.98 -3.85
CA ALA A 55 -12.89 28.92 -4.25
C ALA A 55 -13.01 28.63 -5.77
N PRO A 56 -11.89 28.54 -6.52
CA PRO A 56 -11.93 28.14 -7.92
C PRO A 56 -12.68 26.82 -8.11
N LYS A 57 -13.41 26.67 -9.23
CA LYS A 57 -14.17 25.45 -9.55
C LYS A 57 -13.35 24.15 -9.54
N ARG A 58 -12.01 24.25 -9.65
CA ARG A 58 -11.06 23.11 -9.63
C ARG A 58 -10.15 23.13 -8.41
N PHE A 59 -10.46 23.93 -7.39
CA PHE A 59 -9.75 23.86 -6.12
C PHE A 59 -9.95 22.48 -5.51
N GLY A 60 -8.96 21.99 -4.78
CA GLY A 60 -8.94 20.64 -4.21
C GLY A 60 -7.51 20.28 -3.82
N PHE A 61 -7.35 19.14 -3.17
CA PHE A 61 -6.04 18.67 -2.74
C PHE A 61 -5.98 17.14 -2.74
N PHE A 62 -4.77 16.61 -2.80
CA PHE A 62 -4.56 15.18 -2.65
C PHE A 62 -4.49 14.82 -1.18
N GLN A 63 -5.32 13.86 -0.77
CA GLN A 63 -5.31 13.29 0.57
C GLN A 63 -4.77 11.87 0.52
N ARG A 64 -3.90 11.51 1.47
CA ARG A 64 -3.38 10.14 1.58
C ARG A 64 -4.50 9.12 1.69
N THR A 65 -4.34 8.02 0.97
CA THR A 65 -5.14 6.81 1.06
C THR A 65 -4.21 5.60 0.90
N SER A 66 -4.75 4.43 0.60
CA SER A 66 -3.93 3.22 0.43
C SER A 66 -4.52 2.34 -0.66
N LEU A 67 -3.69 1.54 -1.31
CA LEU A 67 -4.13 0.54 -2.27
C LEU A 67 -5.14 -0.45 -1.65
N TYR A 68 -5.01 -0.77 -0.37
CA TYR A 68 -5.98 -1.59 0.38
C TYR A 68 -7.39 -0.98 0.40
N HIS A 69 -7.50 0.31 0.74
CA HIS A 69 -8.77 1.05 0.72
C HIS A 69 -9.36 1.15 -0.70
N LEU A 70 -8.50 1.21 -1.72
CA LEU A 70 -8.94 1.14 -3.11
C LEU A 70 -9.41 -0.27 -3.50
N GLY A 71 -9.15 -1.30 -2.70
CA GLY A 71 -9.56 -2.68 -2.95
C GLY A 71 -8.52 -3.52 -3.68
N LEU A 72 -7.24 -3.14 -3.66
CA LEU A 72 -6.17 -3.99 -4.19
C LEU A 72 -6.15 -5.31 -3.42
N SER A 73 -6.03 -6.41 -4.18
CA SER A 73 -5.71 -7.72 -3.66
C SER A 73 -4.57 -8.32 -4.47
N VAL A 74 -3.60 -8.89 -3.79
CA VAL A 74 -2.37 -9.42 -4.39
C VAL A 74 -2.34 -10.92 -4.17
N GLY A 75 -2.24 -11.71 -5.23
CA GLY A 75 -2.09 -13.17 -5.08
C GLY A 75 -0.65 -13.60 -4.88
N LEU A 76 -0.40 -14.32 -3.79
CA LEU A 76 0.89 -14.93 -3.53
C LEU A 76 1.06 -16.17 -4.40
N GLY A 77 2.23 -16.35 -5.02
CA GLY A 77 2.52 -17.51 -5.88
C GLY A 77 1.91 -17.48 -7.30
N HIS A 78 1.33 -16.35 -7.71
CA HIS A 78 0.80 -16.10 -9.06
C HIS A 78 1.24 -14.73 -9.61
N ASP A 79 2.44 -14.29 -9.22
CA ASP A 79 3.00 -12.97 -9.56
C ASP A 79 2.01 -11.83 -9.27
N GLY A 80 1.30 -11.88 -8.15
CA GLY A 80 0.29 -10.87 -7.80
C GLY A 80 -1.09 -11.05 -8.45
N ASN A 81 -1.29 -12.02 -9.36
CA ASN A 81 -2.62 -12.40 -9.83
C ASN A 81 -3.38 -13.23 -8.80
N SER A 82 -4.70 -13.06 -8.73
CA SER A 82 -5.55 -13.91 -7.89
C SER A 82 -5.45 -15.38 -8.30
N CYS A 83 -5.45 -16.28 -7.31
CA CYS A 83 -5.44 -17.70 -7.57
C CYS A 83 -6.79 -18.17 -8.16
N PRO A 84 -6.83 -18.98 -9.23
CA PRO A 84 -8.09 -19.51 -9.75
C PRO A 84 -8.74 -20.57 -8.84
N ARG A 85 -7.97 -21.15 -7.90
CA ARG A 85 -8.45 -22.20 -6.99
C ARG A 85 -8.96 -21.69 -5.64
N THR A 86 -8.80 -20.41 -5.34
CA THR A 86 -9.35 -19.80 -4.13
C THR A 86 -9.67 -18.33 -4.33
N ALA A 87 -10.79 -17.89 -3.77
CA ALA A 87 -11.13 -16.49 -3.63
C ALA A 87 -10.89 -15.97 -2.20
N SER A 88 -10.36 -16.80 -1.31
CA SER A 88 -10.08 -16.40 0.08
C SER A 88 -8.95 -15.37 0.11
N THR A 89 -9.16 -14.34 0.93
CA THR A 89 -8.16 -13.31 1.17
C THR A 89 -7.92 -13.14 2.65
N PHE A 90 -6.72 -12.70 3.01
CA PHE A 90 -6.36 -12.33 4.37
C PHE A 90 -5.62 -10.99 4.37
N GLU A 91 -5.56 -10.36 5.53
CA GLU A 91 -4.92 -9.07 5.71
C GLU A 91 -3.60 -9.23 6.45
N LEU A 92 -2.58 -8.51 5.99
CA LEU A 92 -1.25 -8.54 6.57
C LEU A 92 -0.70 -7.12 6.68
N ASN A 93 -0.16 -6.79 7.85
CA ASN A 93 0.60 -5.56 8.03
C ASN A 93 2.02 -5.78 7.49
N ILE A 94 2.43 -4.98 6.52
CA ILE A 94 3.76 -5.03 5.93
C ILE A 94 4.53 -3.78 6.30
N LEU A 95 5.72 -3.97 6.87
CA LEU A 95 6.72 -2.91 6.93
C LEU A 95 7.61 -2.98 5.69
N ASP A 96 7.70 -1.85 4.98
CA ASP A 96 8.55 -1.65 3.82
C ASP A 96 9.34 -0.33 3.98
N VAL A 97 10.38 -0.13 3.17
CA VAL A 97 11.14 1.13 3.15
C VAL A 97 10.30 2.35 2.76
N SER A 98 9.13 2.15 2.14
CA SER A 98 8.16 3.20 1.85
C SER A 98 7.22 3.51 3.02
N GLY A 99 7.24 2.70 4.09
CA GLY A 99 6.41 2.85 5.28
C GLY A 99 5.64 1.57 5.64
N GLN A 100 4.64 1.73 6.50
CA GLN A 100 3.75 0.64 6.90
C GLN A 100 2.51 0.57 6.01
N HIS A 101 2.19 -0.64 5.56
CA HIS A 101 1.07 -0.91 4.66
C HIS A 101 0.19 -2.02 5.20
N VAL A 102 -1.13 -1.86 5.14
CA VAL A 102 -2.06 -2.98 5.26
C VAL A 102 -2.31 -3.49 3.84
N ILE A 103 -2.13 -4.77 3.59
CA ILE A 103 -2.31 -5.37 2.25
C ILE A 103 -3.24 -6.59 2.36
N ARG A 104 -4.12 -6.72 1.36
CA ARG A 104 -4.98 -7.89 1.20
C ARG A 104 -4.31 -8.90 0.28
N PHE A 105 -3.90 -10.04 0.82
CA PHE A 105 -3.31 -11.12 0.04
C PHE A 105 -4.32 -12.24 -0.22
N SER A 106 -4.08 -13.03 -1.27
CA SER A 106 -4.72 -14.34 -1.48
C SER A 106 -3.66 -15.43 -1.57
N ASP A 107 -3.90 -16.55 -0.91
CA ASP A 107 -3.00 -17.71 -0.97
C ASP A 107 -3.17 -18.44 -2.32
N CYS A 108 -2.10 -19.10 -2.77
CA CYS A 108 -2.15 -19.97 -3.93
C CYS A 108 -2.34 -21.43 -3.48
N LEU A 109 -3.45 -22.03 -3.89
CA LEU A 109 -3.71 -23.47 -3.69
C LEU A 109 -3.26 -24.32 -4.87
N CYS A 110 -2.41 -23.77 -5.75
CA CYS A 110 -2.02 -24.50 -6.95
C CYS A 110 -0.97 -25.60 -6.73
N ASN A 111 -0.05 -25.36 -5.81
CA ASN A 111 1.14 -26.18 -5.63
C ASN A 111 1.33 -26.64 -4.18
N SER A 112 0.24 -26.73 -3.40
CA SER A 112 0.21 -27.20 -1.99
C SER A 112 1.25 -26.57 -1.06
N ARG A 113 1.64 -25.31 -1.31
CA ARG A 113 2.58 -24.58 -0.44
C ARG A 113 1.87 -23.94 0.73
N GLU A 114 2.55 -23.90 1.87
CA GLU A 114 2.06 -23.18 3.04
C GLU A 114 2.24 -21.66 2.89
N ARG A 115 1.47 -20.88 3.67
CA ARG A 115 1.46 -19.42 3.57
C ARG A 115 2.83 -18.79 3.80
N TRP A 116 3.59 -19.28 4.78
CA TRP A 116 4.92 -18.72 5.09
C TRP A 116 5.87 -18.90 3.90
N GLU A 117 5.82 -20.03 3.20
CA GLU A 117 6.59 -20.24 1.96
C GLU A 117 6.17 -19.26 0.87
N LEU A 118 4.86 -19.07 0.68
CA LEU A 118 4.32 -18.15 -0.31
C LEU A 118 4.78 -16.69 -0.06
N LEU A 119 4.84 -16.28 1.22
CA LEU A 119 5.36 -14.97 1.62
C LEU A 119 6.86 -14.85 1.34
N LEU A 120 7.66 -15.85 1.74
CA LEU A 120 9.11 -15.85 1.50
C LEU A 120 9.45 -15.81 0.00
N ASN A 121 8.73 -16.59 -0.81
CA ASN A 121 8.86 -16.57 -2.27
C ASN A 121 8.52 -15.20 -2.87
N SER A 122 7.69 -14.42 -2.18
CA SER A 122 7.30 -13.06 -2.58
C SER A 122 8.18 -11.97 -1.93
N GLN A 123 9.35 -12.34 -1.39
CA GLN A 123 10.28 -11.42 -0.71
C GLN A 123 9.67 -10.73 0.53
N ILE A 124 8.80 -11.45 1.24
CA ILE A 124 8.20 -11.02 2.51
C ILE A 124 8.61 -12.01 3.59
N TYR A 125 9.35 -11.52 4.58
CA TYR A 125 9.68 -12.27 5.79
C TYR A 125 8.53 -12.17 6.79
N PRO A 126 7.85 -13.27 7.15
CA PRO A 126 6.78 -13.23 8.13
C PRO A 126 7.34 -13.05 9.55
N ALA A 127 6.66 -12.25 10.39
CA ALA A 127 7.07 -12.07 11.79
C ALA A 127 6.88 -13.33 12.64
N THR A 128 5.91 -14.17 12.27
CA THR A 128 5.60 -15.47 12.89
C THR A 128 5.37 -16.51 11.81
N GLU A 129 5.71 -17.77 12.08
CA GLU A 129 5.48 -18.86 11.15
C GLU A 129 3.99 -19.24 11.07
N ILE A 130 3.35 -19.36 12.24
CA ILE A 130 1.93 -19.70 12.38
C ILE A 130 1.09 -18.42 12.27
N ASP A 131 0.15 -18.41 11.33
CA ASP A 131 -0.80 -17.32 11.02
C ASP A 131 -0.20 -15.91 11.11
N PRO A 132 0.73 -15.55 10.20
CA PRO A 132 1.38 -14.25 10.24
C PRO A 132 0.36 -13.12 10.10
N ARG A 133 0.44 -12.16 11.02
CA ARG A 133 -0.33 -10.89 11.02
C ARG A 133 0.52 -9.68 10.62
N THR A 134 1.83 -9.85 10.67
CA THR A 134 2.83 -8.86 10.29
C THR A 134 3.93 -9.51 9.46
N GLY A 135 4.42 -8.81 8.45
CA GLY A 135 5.57 -9.20 7.66
C GLY A 135 6.48 -8.01 7.38
N PHE A 136 7.71 -8.30 6.99
CA PHE A 136 8.74 -7.34 6.64
C PHE A 136 9.21 -7.66 5.23
N THR A 137 9.29 -6.67 4.35
CA THR A 137 9.96 -6.91 3.07
C THR A 137 11.44 -7.18 3.31
N PHE A 138 12.06 -8.05 2.51
CA PHE A 138 13.52 -8.24 2.60
C PHE A 138 14.27 -6.92 2.40
N ARG A 139 13.73 -6.04 1.53
CA ARG A 139 14.22 -4.69 1.31
C ARG A 139 14.29 -3.85 2.59
N VAL A 140 13.29 -3.89 3.48
CA VAL A 140 13.35 -3.14 4.75
C VAL A 140 14.34 -3.75 5.73
N LEU A 141 14.49 -5.08 5.75
CA LEU A 141 15.46 -5.76 6.60
C LEU A 141 16.91 -5.40 6.20
N GLU A 142 17.22 -5.43 4.90
CA GLU A 142 18.53 -5.04 4.36
C GLU A 142 18.84 -3.55 4.61
N HIS A 143 17.83 -2.69 4.41
CA HIS A 143 17.97 -1.26 4.64
C HIS A 143 18.21 -0.97 6.13
N GLN A 144 17.47 -1.61 7.02
CA GLN A 144 17.65 -1.49 8.47
C GLN A 144 19.04 -1.97 8.90
N GLN A 145 19.50 -3.11 8.38
CA GLN A 145 20.84 -3.63 8.68
C GLN A 145 21.92 -2.62 8.26
N THR A 146 21.78 -2.01 7.08
CA THR A 146 22.71 -0.98 6.59
C THR A 146 22.68 0.28 7.45
N SER A 147 21.49 0.77 7.81
CA SER A 147 21.30 1.93 8.69
C SER A 147 21.87 1.69 10.10
N ASN A 148 21.71 0.48 10.64
CA ASN A 148 22.27 0.11 11.93
C ASN A 148 23.80 0.05 11.87
N LEU A 149 24.38 -0.69 10.91
CA LEU A 149 25.83 -0.86 10.82
C LEU A 149 26.58 0.44 10.52
N ARG A 150 25.99 1.34 9.72
CA ARG A 150 26.66 2.59 9.31
C ARG A 150 26.26 3.80 10.17
N GLY A 151 24.98 3.93 10.47
CA GLY A 151 24.41 5.08 11.19
C GLY A 151 24.25 4.84 12.69
N LYS A 152 24.45 3.60 13.18
CA LYS A 152 24.17 3.18 14.57
C LYS A 152 22.74 3.49 15.01
N THR A 153 21.83 3.59 14.04
CA THR A 153 20.41 3.84 14.29
C THR A 153 19.80 2.62 14.96
N SER A 154 19.13 2.84 16.09
CA SER A 154 18.37 1.79 16.77
C SER A 154 17.19 1.34 15.91
N LEU A 155 16.67 0.13 16.18
CA LEU A 155 15.46 -0.34 15.52
C LEU A 155 14.27 0.60 15.71
N HIS A 156 14.14 1.20 16.89
CA HIS A 156 13.05 2.11 17.22
C HIS A 156 13.13 3.41 16.43
N GLU A 157 14.30 4.06 16.39
CA GLU A 157 14.51 5.27 15.57
C GLU A 157 14.27 4.98 14.09
N TYR A 158 14.75 3.84 13.62
CA TYR A 158 14.54 3.41 12.24
C TYR A 158 13.05 3.24 11.91
N TYR A 159 12.29 2.62 12.81
CA TYR A 159 10.84 2.48 12.67
C TYR A 159 10.13 3.85 12.63
N GLN A 160 10.50 4.78 13.52
CA GLN A 160 9.94 6.14 13.54
C GLN A 160 10.26 6.96 12.29
N MET A 161 11.32 6.62 11.55
CA MET A 161 11.61 7.26 10.26
C MET A 161 10.69 6.79 9.14
N LEU A 162 10.12 5.58 9.26
CA LEU A 162 9.28 4.96 8.22
C LEU A 162 7.78 5.23 8.41
N VAL A 163 7.34 5.40 9.66
CA VAL A 163 5.91 5.49 10.05
C VAL A 163 5.60 6.88 10.61
#